data_AF-A0A443VH01-F1
#
_entry.id   AF-A0A443VH01-F1
#
_cell.length_a   1.000
_cell.length_b   1.000
_cell.length_c   1.000
_cell.angle_alpha   90.00
_cell.angle_beta   90.00
_cell.angle_gamma   90.00
#
_symmetry.space_group_name_H-M   'P 1'
#
loop_
_entity.id
_entity.type
_entity.pdbx_description
1 polymer ?
#
loop_
_entity_poly.entity_id
_entity_poly.type
_entity_poly.pdbx_seq_one_letter_code
_entity_poly.pdbx_strand_id
1 'polypeptide(L)'
;MSDIEERIADLEGIVSDLQISEHASRIAITILSSVVNNLSNSPGLLAKGYAEAAEKSGPLEFDFPTPEGYEEELHRRVISLLSNFEETD
;
A
#
# COMPACT_ATOMS: atom_id res chain seq x y z
N MET A 1 -31.96 0.98 -18.49
CA MET A 1 -31.41 0.56 -17.20
C MET A 1 -32.18 1.26 -16.10
N SER A 2 -32.41 0.59 -14.98
CA SER A 2 -32.88 1.24 -13.77
C SER A 2 -31.76 2.08 -13.13
N ASP A 3 -32.13 3.08 -12.34
CA ASP A 3 -31.20 3.92 -11.57
C ASP A 3 -30.23 3.08 -10.70
N ILE A 4 -30.67 1.92 -10.23
CA ILE A 4 -29.84 0.98 -9.46
C ILE A 4 -28.80 0.30 -10.36
N GLU A 5 -29.16 -0.11 -11.57
CA GLU A 5 -28.24 -0.75 -12.51
C GLU A 5 -27.13 0.21 -12.96
N GLU A 6 -27.47 1.48 -13.16
CA GLU A 6 -26.50 2.53 -13.51
C GLU A 6 -25.52 2.78 -12.36
N ARG A 7 -26.02 2.91 -11.12
CA ARG A 7 -25.16 3.05 -9.93
C ARG A 7 -24.27 1.84 -9.67
N ILE A 8 -24.73 0.63 -9.99
CA ILE A 8 -23.90 -0.58 -9.89
C ILE A 8 -22.77 -0.51 -10.92
N ALA A 9 -23.09 -0.18 -12.17
CA ALA A 9 -22.08 -0.06 -13.23
C ALA A 9 -21.02 1.01 -12.90
N ASP A 10 -21.43 2.14 -12.33
CA ASP A 10 -20.51 3.19 -11.89
C ASP A 10 -19.57 2.70 -10.76
N LEU A 11 -20.12 2.00 -9.76
CA LEU A 11 -19.32 1.44 -8.67
C LEU A 11 -18.34 0.37 -9.16
N GLU A 12 -18.76 -0.48 -10.09
CA GLU A 12 -17.89 -1.48 -10.72
C GLU A 12 -16.74 -0.81 -11.49
N GLY A 13 -17.02 0.29 -12.20
CA GLY A 13 -15.99 1.11 -12.85
C GLY A 13 -14.98 1.67 -11.86
N ILE A 14 -15.45 2.30 -10.77
CA ILE A 14 -14.58 2.85 -9.72
C ILE A 14 -13.72 1.75 -9.08
N VAL A 15 -14.29 0.58 -8.80
CA VAL A 15 -13.54 -0.54 -8.23
C VAL A 15 -12.46 -1.02 -9.20
N SER A 16 -12.77 -1.11 -10.50
CA SER A 16 -11.80 -1.52 -11.52
C SER A 16 -10.63 -0.52 -11.61
N ASP A 17 -10.91 0.77 -11.59
CA ASP A 17 -9.89 1.82 -11.63
C ASP A 17 -9.01 1.82 -10.38
N LEU A 18 -9.61 1.61 -9.20
CA LEU A 18 -8.88 1.48 -7.93
C LEU A 18 -7.96 0.25 -7.94
N GLN A 19 -8.41 -0.88 -8.48
CA GLN A 19 -7.60 -2.10 -8.59
C GLN A 19 -6.39 -1.91 -9.49
N ILE A 20 -6.56 -1.27 -10.65
CA ILE A 20 -5.45 -0.97 -11.57
C ILE A 20 -4.46 -0.01 -10.91
N SER A 21 -4.96 1.03 -10.25
CA SER A 21 -4.13 2.03 -9.57
C SER A 21 -3.32 1.42 -8.41
N GLU A 22 -3.95 0.52 -7.64
CA GLU A 22 -3.28 -0.22 -6.57
C GLU A 22 -2.18 -1.12 -7.14
N HIS A 23 -2.46 -1.86 -8.21
CA HIS A 23 -1.48 -2.76 -8.82
C HIS A 23 -0.29 -1.99 -9.40
N ALA A 24 -0.55 -0.89 -10.11
CA ALA A 24 0.49 -0.02 -10.66
C ALA A 24 1.36 0.58 -9.55
N SER A 25 0.75 1.05 -8.45
CA SER A 25 1.46 1.58 -7.29
C SER A 25 2.36 0.52 -6.65
N ARG A 26 1.85 -0.70 -6.51
CA ARG A 26 2.61 -1.84 -5.97
C ARG A 26 3.87 -2.12 -6.78
N ILE A 27 3.73 -2.25 -8.10
CA ILE A 27 4.86 -2.47 -9.01
C ILE A 27 5.87 -1.33 -8.90
N ALA A 28 5.41 -0.08 -8.93
CA ALA A 28 6.29 1.08 -8.84
C ALA A 28 7.08 1.09 -7.52
N ILE A 29 6.42 0.83 -6.40
CA ILE A 29 7.06 0.78 -5.07
C ILE A 29 8.06 -0.37 -5.00
N THR A 30 7.72 -1.58 -5.48
CA THR A 30 8.63 -2.73 -5.47
C THR A 30 9.88 -2.46 -6.32
N ILE A 31 9.73 -1.90 -7.51
CA ILE A 31 10.87 -1.57 -8.39
C ILE A 31 11.75 -0.49 -7.73
N LEU A 32 11.16 0.59 -7.23
CA LEU A 32 11.90 1.67 -6.58
C LEU A 32 12.61 1.18 -5.31
N SER A 33 11.95 0.34 -4.52
CA SER A 33 12.53 -0.25 -3.31
C SER A 33 13.72 -1.14 -3.65
N SER A 34 13.62 -1.91 -4.73
CA SER A 34 14.73 -2.70 -5.27
C SER A 34 15.91 -1.85 -5.71
N VAL A 35 15.65 -0.78 -6.47
CA VAL A 35 16.70 0.14 -6.90
C VAL A 35 17.41 0.76 -5.70
N VAL A 36 16.68 1.26 -4.70
CA VAL A 36 17.27 1.92 -3.52
C VAL A 36 18.01 0.94 -2.62
N ASN A 37 17.45 -0.25 -2.35
CA ASN A 37 18.13 -1.27 -1.56
C ASN A 37 19.44 -1.74 -2.23
N ASN A 38 19.46 -1.85 -3.57
CA ASN A 38 20.67 -2.14 -4.32
C ASN A 38 21.70 -1.00 -4.28
N LEU A 39 21.26 0.26 -4.44
CA LEU A 39 22.15 1.43 -4.38
C LEU A 39 22.78 1.63 -3.00
N SER A 40 22.02 1.34 -1.94
CA SER A 40 22.47 1.50 -0.55
C SER A 40 23.35 0.37 -0.04
N ASN A 41 23.50 -0.73 -0.79
CA ASN A 41 24.12 -1.99 -0.33
C ASN A 41 23.56 -2.47 1.03
N SER A 42 22.32 -2.09 1.37
CA SER A 42 21.70 -2.37 2.66
C SER A 42 20.28 -2.88 2.45
N PRO A 43 20.10 -4.19 2.26
CA PRO A 43 18.77 -4.80 2.12
C PRO A 43 17.88 -4.47 3.31
N GLY A 44 16.65 -4.06 3.03
CA GLY A 44 15.66 -3.70 4.06
C GLY A 44 15.86 -2.32 4.70
N LEU A 45 16.75 -1.47 4.16
CA LEU A 45 16.96 -0.10 4.64
C LEU A 45 15.65 0.70 4.68
N LEU A 46 14.87 0.62 3.59
CA LEU A 46 13.61 1.36 3.47
C LEU A 46 12.57 0.91 4.48
N ALA A 47 12.42 -0.40 4.68
CA ALA A 47 11.48 -0.95 5.64
C ALA A 47 11.80 -0.53 7.09
N LYS A 48 13.08 -0.56 7.45
CA LYS A 48 13.55 -0.07 8.77
C LYS A 48 13.31 1.43 8.93
N GLY A 49 13.68 2.22 7.92
CA GLY A 49 13.46 3.67 7.95
C GLY A 49 11.98 4.03 8.10
N TYR A 50 11.10 3.31 7.41
CA TYR A 50 9.66 3.48 7.55
C TYR A 50 9.17 3.10 8.96
N ALA A 51 9.57 1.94 9.50
CA ALA A 51 9.14 1.50 10.83
C ALA A 51 9.56 2.51 11.92
N GLU A 52 10.81 3.00 11.86
CA GLU A 52 11.31 4.02 12.78
C GLU A 52 10.57 5.37 12.62
N ALA A 53 10.22 5.75 11.40
CA ALA A 53 9.48 6.98 11.15
C ALA A 53 8.03 6.87 11.62
N ALA A 54 7.37 5.74 11.36
CA ALA A 54 6.00 5.46 11.77
C ALA A 54 5.86 5.50 13.30
N GLU A 55 6.77 4.85 14.03
CA GLU A 55 6.79 4.87 15.50
C GLU A 55 6.90 6.29 16.07
N LYS A 56 7.63 7.18 15.38
CA LYS A 56 7.85 8.57 15.80
C LYS A 56 6.73 9.53 15.38
N SER A 57 5.92 9.17 14.39
CA SER A 57 4.94 10.08 13.78
C SER A 57 3.62 10.16 14.55
N GLY A 58 3.39 9.25 15.50
CA GLY A 58 2.11 9.15 16.21
C GLY A 58 1.01 8.53 15.33
N PRO A 59 -0.23 8.46 15.85
CA PRO A 59 -1.34 7.84 15.13
C PRO A 59 -1.67 8.57 13.82
N LEU A 60 -1.99 7.81 12.79
CA LEU A 60 -2.45 8.34 11.51
C LEU A 60 -3.87 8.91 11.64
N GLU A 61 -4.10 10.07 11.02
CA GLU A 61 -5.45 10.62 10.85
C GLU A 61 -6.08 10.06 9.57
N PHE A 62 -7.28 9.48 9.70
CA PHE A 62 -8.05 8.97 8.58
C PHE A 62 -9.29 9.84 8.35
N ASP A 63 -9.51 10.26 7.10
CA ASP A 63 -10.68 11.07 6.71
C ASP A 63 -12.01 10.29 6.74
N PHE A 64 -11.96 9.00 7.05
CA PHE A 64 -13.09 8.08 7.03
C PHE A 64 -13.00 7.07 8.18
N PRO A 65 -14.14 6.48 8.62
CA PRO A 65 -14.13 5.46 9.66
C PRO A 65 -13.32 4.23 9.23
N THR A 66 -12.32 3.88 10.02
CA THR A 66 -11.51 2.68 9.83
C THR A 66 -11.87 1.61 10.85
N PRO A 67 -11.85 0.32 10.48
CA PRO A 67 -12.03 -0.76 11.45
C PRO A 67 -10.88 -0.83 12.46
N GLU A 68 -11.11 -1.49 13.59
CA GLU A 68 -10.05 -1.80 14.57
C GLU A 68 -8.94 -2.62 13.88
N GLY A 69 -7.67 -2.28 14.14
CA GLY A 69 -6.52 -2.95 13.53
C GLY A 69 -6.13 -2.45 12.14
N TYR A 70 -6.85 -1.47 11.58
CA TYR A 70 -6.60 -0.97 10.22
C TYR A 70 -5.23 -0.31 10.06
N GLU A 71 -4.83 0.51 11.03
CA GLU A 71 -3.56 1.22 11.00
C GLU A 71 -2.38 0.24 11.10
N GLU A 72 -2.47 -0.76 11.98
CA GLU A 72 -1.48 -1.82 12.12
C GLU A 72 -1.37 -2.67 10.84
N GLU A 73 -2.49 -2.98 10.21
CA GLU A 73 -2.53 -3.65 8.91
C GLU A 73 -1.87 -2.80 7.82
N LEU A 74 -2.16 -1.50 7.78
CA LEU A 74 -1.57 -0.56 6.83
C LEU A 74 -0.05 -0.51 6.98
N HIS A 75 0.46 -0.33 8.20
CA HIS A 75 1.91 -0.35 8.45
C HIS A 75 2.54 -1.67 8.03
N ARG A 76 1.90 -2.82 8.32
CA ARG A 76 2.41 -4.13 7.93
C ARG A 76 2.54 -4.27 6.41
N ARG A 77 1.53 -3.83 5.66
CA ARG A 77 1.55 -3.85 4.19
C ARG A 77 2.63 -2.95 3.62
N VAL A 78 2.79 -1.74 4.14
CA VAL A 78 3.85 -0.83 3.69
C VAL A 78 5.24 -1.43 3.96
N ILE A 79 5.48 -1.96 5.16
CA ILE A 79 6.75 -2.63 5.49
C ILE A 79 7.04 -3.78 4.54
N SER A 80 6.05 -4.62 4.22
CA SER A 80 6.19 -5.72 3.27
C SER A 80 6.64 -5.23 1.88
N LEU A 81 5.98 -4.20 1.34
CA LEU A 81 6.31 -3.62 0.04
C LEU A 81 7.73 -3.04 -0.01
N LEU A 82 8.20 -2.44 1.09
CA LEU A 82 9.52 -1.83 1.17
C LEU A 82 10.65 -2.83 1.49
N SER A 83 10.31 -4.01 2.00
CA SER A 83 11.29 -5.03 2.42
C SER A 83 11.79 -5.89 1.27
N ASN A 84 11.17 -5.82 0.08
CA ASN A 84 11.49 -6.68 -1.06
C ASN A 84 11.45 -8.19 -0.73
N PHE A 85 10.53 -8.63 0.13
CA PHE A 85 10.20 -10.05 0.17
C PHE A 85 9.26 -10.33 -0.99
N GLU A 86 9.81 -10.79 -2.12
CA GLU A 86 9.06 -11.72 -2.94
C GLU A 86 8.76 -12.92 -2.04
N GLU A 87 7.52 -13.07 -1.58
CA GLU A 87 6.99 -14.41 -1.28
C GLU A 87 6.94 -15.14 -2.63
N THR A 88 8.07 -15.71 -3.02
CA THR A 88 8.08 -16.80 -3.99
C THR A 88 7.48 -18.01 -3.28
N ASP A 89 6.20 -18.27 -3.55
CA ASP A 89 5.59 -19.61 -3.41
C ASP A 89 6.29 -20.63 -4.33
#